data_AF-A0A3Q2ZF62-F1
#
_entry.id   AF-A0A3Q2ZF62-F1
#
_cell.length_a   1.000
_cell.length_b   1.000
_cell.length_c   1.000
_cell.angle_alpha   90.00
_cell.angle_beta   90.00
_cell.angle_gamma   90.00
#
_symmetry.space_group_name_H-M   'P 1'
#
loop_
_entity.id
_entity.type
_entity.pdbx_description
1 polymer ?
#
loop_
_entity_poly.entity_id
_entity_poly.type
_entity_poly.pdbx_seq_one_letter_code
_entity_poly.pdbx_strand_id
1 'polypeptide(L)'
;SSHSECSSTETFDLAPSGDPHSYSSGPAPSVSKCLLPDGRTVCVGDIVWAKIYGFPWWPARVLGITVARRGDTGLAVRQEARVSWFGSPTTSFLPLPQLSPFLETFQSRFDKKRKGPYRRAIAEAASAAKQLTPEVRALLTQFET
;
A
#
# COMPACT_ATOMS: atom_id res chain seq x y z
N SER A 1 -42.30 66.11 -20.11
CA SER A 1 -42.33 64.76 -20.70
C SER A 1 -40.91 64.30 -20.93
N SER A 2 -40.41 63.13 -20.59
CA SER A 2 -40.81 62.04 -19.70
C SER A 2 -39.58 61.11 -19.65
N HIS A 3 -39.24 60.60 -18.46
CA HIS A 3 -38.72 59.26 -18.09
C HIS A 3 -37.65 58.57 -18.99
N SER A 4 -36.46 58.21 -18.49
CA SER A 4 -36.11 56.91 -17.83
C SER A 4 -36.25 55.71 -18.82
N GLU A 5 -35.36 54.73 -19.01
CA GLU A 5 -34.56 53.90 -18.10
C GLU A 5 -33.50 53.03 -18.84
N CYS A 6 -32.49 52.60 -18.07
CA CYS A 6 -31.93 51.25 -17.92
C CYS A 6 -31.49 50.42 -19.16
N SER A 7 -30.22 50.03 -19.14
CA SER A 7 -29.61 49.03 -20.00
C SER A 7 -30.03 47.63 -19.53
N SER A 8 -30.84 46.93 -20.32
CA SER A 8 -31.21 45.53 -20.04
C SER A 8 -30.15 44.58 -20.57
N THR A 9 -29.55 43.82 -19.66
CA THR A 9 -28.70 42.66 -19.93
C THR A 9 -29.58 41.42 -19.76
N GLU A 10 -29.93 40.73 -20.83
CA GLU A 10 -30.69 39.46 -20.77
C GLU A 10 -30.31 38.61 -22.00
N THR A 11 -29.47 37.59 -21.81
CA THR A 11 -29.55 36.36 -22.63
C THR A 11 -29.44 35.18 -21.68
N PHE A 12 -30.46 34.35 -21.79
CA PHE A 12 -30.87 33.24 -20.93
C PHE A 12 -29.79 32.19 -20.62
N ASP A 13 -29.85 31.72 -19.38
CA ASP A 13 -29.26 30.51 -18.84
C ASP A 13 -29.47 29.27 -19.74
N LEU A 14 -28.38 28.58 -20.04
CA LEU A 14 -28.39 27.14 -20.24
C LEU A 14 -27.47 26.51 -19.19
N ALA A 15 -28.03 25.51 -18.52
CA ALA A 15 -27.59 24.83 -17.31
C ALA A 15 -26.07 24.54 -17.21
N PRO A 16 -25.52 24.45 -15.99
CA PRO A 16 -24.19 23.90 -15.81
C PRO A 16 -24.19 22.46 -16.33
N SER A 17 -23.38 22.21 -17.36
CA SER A 17 -22.91 20.87 -17.68
C SER A 17 -22.23 20.34 -16.41
N GLY A 18 -23.01 19.66 -15.57
CA GLY A 18 -22.48 18.93 -14.44
C GLY A 18 -21.59 17.84 -14.99
N ASP A 19 -20.28 18.10 -15.03
CA ASP A 19 -19.28 17.07 -15.24
C ASP A 19 -19.44 16.04 -14.11
N PRO A 20 -19.88 14.81 -14.41
CA PRO A 20 -19.95 13.79 -13.39
C PRO A 20 -18.52 13.30 -13.19
N HIS A 21 -18.07 13.39 -11.95
CA HIS A 21 -16.84 12.79 -11.42
C HIS A 21 -15.55 13.56 -11.73
N SER A 22 -15.42 14.72 -11.07
CA SER A 22 -14.25 14.87 -10.21
C SER A 22 -14.22 13.66 -9.27
N TYR A 23 -13.56 12.57 -9.67
CA TYR A 23 -13.17 11.54 -8.73
C TYR A 23 -12.21 12.23 -7.79
N SER A 24 -12.75 12.78 -6.70
CA SER A 24 -11.99 13.02 -5.49
C SER A 24 -11.29 11.70 -5.21
N SER A 25 -10.04 11.61 -5.63
CA SER A 25 -9.13 10.55 -5.23
C SER A 25 -8.79 10.83 -3.78
N GLY A 26 -9.79 10.70 -2.92
CA GLY A 26 -9.58 10.59 -1.49
C GLY A 26 -8.55 9.50 -1.28
N PRO A 27 -7.65 9.67 -0.30
CA PRO A 27 -6.60 8.69 -0.05
C PRO A 27 -7.24 7.30 0.07
N ALA A 28 -6.79 6.37 -0.76
CA ALA A 28 -7.28 5.00 -0.72
C ALA A 28 -7.10 4.47 0.72
N PRO A 29 -8.12 3.82 1.29
CA PRO A 29 -8.10 3.44 2.69
C PRO A 29 -6.88 2.54 2.97
N SER A 30 -6.14 2.90 4.02
CA SER A 30 -5.13 2.02 4.60
C SER A 30 -5.82 0.89 5.35
N VAL A 31 -5.29 -0.32 5.24
CA VAL A 31 -5.78 -1.50 5.94
C VAL A 31 -4.63 -2.15 6.72
N SER A 32 -4.97 -2.76 7.84
CA SER A 32 -4.00 -3.40 8.72
C SER A 32 -3.56 -4.79 8.27
N LYS A 33 -4.33 -5.39 7.36
CA LYS A 33 -4.07 -6.73 6.80
C LYS A 33 -4.64 -6.92 5.40
N CYS A 34 -4.01 -7.79 4.61
CA CYS A 34 -4.51 -8.20 3.30
C CYS A 34 -4.09 -9.64 2.94
N LEU A 35 -4.80 -10.24 2.00
CA LEU A 35 -4.51 -11.57 1.47
C LEU A 35 -3.53 -11.48 0.30
N LEU A 36 -2.47 -12.26 0.37
CA LEU A 36 -1.56 -12.51 -0.74
C LEU A 36 -2.21 -13.49 -1.74
N PRO A 37 -1.72 -13.55 -3.00
CA PRO A 37 -2.24 -14.47 -4.00
C PRO A 37 -2.13 -15.95 -3.64
N ASP A 38 -1.23 -16.31 -2.72
CA ASP A 38 -1.06 -17.68 -2.21
C ASP A 38 -2.03 -18.03 -1.06
N GLY A 39 -3.00 -17.15 -0.78
CA GLY A 39 -4.02 -17.32 0.26
C GLY A 39 -3.54 -16.95 1.67
N ARG A 40 -2.29 -16.52 1.83
CA ARG A 40 -1.74 -16.14 3.15
C ARG A 40 -2.06 -14.70 3.48
N THR A 41 -2.17 -14.40 4.77
CA THR A 41 -2.39 -13.02 5.23
C THR A 41 -1.06 -12.33 5.52
N VAL A 42 -0.94 -11.07 5.11
CA VAL A 42 0.13 -10.15 5.52
C VAL A 42 -0.50 -8.98 6.26
N CYS A 43 0.12 -8.60 7.37
CA CYS A 43 -0.28 -7.48 8.22
C CYS A 43 0.81 -6.41 8.24
N VAL A 44 0.41 -5.20 8.64
CA VAL A 44 1.38 -4.15 8.98
C VAL A 44 2.27 -4.63 10.14
N GLY A 45 3.58 -4.37 10.02
CA GLY A 45 4.61 -4.86 10.92
C GLY A 45 5.22 -6.21 10.52
N ASP A 46 4.55 -7.02 9.68
CA ASP A 46 5.07 -8.32 9.24
C ASP A 46 6.37 -8.18 8.45
N ILE A 47 7.21 -9.20 8.61
CA ILE A 47 8.45 -9.35 7.84
C ILE A 47 8.12 -10.22 6.63
N VAL A 48 8.46 -9.70 5.45
CA VAL A 48 8.19 -10.34 4.16
C VAL A 48 9.46 -10.39 3.33
N TRP A 49 9.53 -11.36 2.42
CA TRP A 49 10.33 -11.25 1.22
C TRP A 49 9.63 -10.31 0.24
N ALA A 50 10.38 -9.39 -0.34
CA ALA A 50 9.90 -8.48 -1.35
C ALA A 50 10.78 -8.55 -2.60
N LYS A 51 10.17 -8.41 -3.78
CA LYS A 51 10.84 -8.54 -5.08
C LYS A 51 10.62 -7.30 -5.93
N ILE A 52 11.73 -6.70 -6.35
CA ILE A 52 11.75 -5.68 -7.41
C ILE A 52 12.57 -6.16 -8.60
N TYR A 53 12.39 -5.52 -9.75
CA TYR A 53 13.15 -5.83 -10.96
C TYR A 53 14.65 -5.56 -10.76
N GLY A 54 15.51 -6.42 -11.32
CA GLY A 54 16.97 -6.28 -11.22
C GLY A 54 17.63 -6.69 -9.90
N PHE A 55 16.86 -6.94 -8.83
CA PHE A 55 17.37 -7.35 -7.52
C PHE A 55 16.88 -8.75 -7.12
N PRO A 56 17.59 -9.49 -6.23
CA PRO A 56 17.08 -10.73 -5.68
C PRO A 56 15.85 -10.47 -4.79
N TRP A 57 15.20 -11.54 -4.33
CA TRP A 57 14.30 -11.42 -3.18
C TRP A 57 15.07 -10.88 -1.98
N TRP A 58 14.53 -9.84 -1.36
CA TRP A 58 15.17 -9.16 -0.24
C TRP A 58 14.17 -9.00 0.92
N PRO A 59 14.60 -9.13 2.17
CA PRO A 59 13.70 -8.97 3.32
C PRO A 59 13.27 -7.50 3.50
N ALA A 60 11.99 -7.31 3.82
CA ALA A 60 11.42 -6.00 4.10
C ALA A 60 10.36 -6.10 5.22
N ARG A 61 10.12 -4.98 5.91
CA ARG A 61 9.02 -4.82 6.87
C ARG A 61 7.85 -4.10 6.20
N VAL A 62 6.64 -4.60 6.39
CA VAL A 62 5.42 -3.92 5.96
C VAL A 62 5.14 -2.75 6.88
N LEU A 63 5.02 -1.55 6.31
CA LEU A 63 4.73 -0.31 7.01
C LEU A 63 3.26 0.12 6.88
N GLY A 64 2.58 -0.35 5.85
CA GLY A 64 1.20 0.01 5.55
C GLY A 64 0.70 -0.77 4.35
N ILE A 65 -0.61 -1.02 4.27
CA ILE A 65 -1.24 -1.65 3.12
C ILE A 65 -2.36 -0.73 2.64
N THR A 66 -2.45 -0.52 1.34
CA THR A 66 -3.44 0.35 0.72
C THR A 66 -4.28 -0.42 -0.27
N VAL A 67 -5.60 -0.30 -0.17
CA VAL A 67 -6.55 -0.96 -1.08
C VAL A 67 -7.42 0.10 -1.75
N ALA A 68 -7.15 0.39 -3.02
CA ALA A 68 -8.01 1.22 -3.84
C ALA A 68 -9.17 0.39 -4.37
N ARG A 69 -10.41 0.84 -4.14
CA ARG A 69 -11.64 0.20 -4.63
C ARG A 69 -12.33 1.09 -5.66
N ARG A 70 -12.98 0.46 -6.64
CA ARG A 70 -13.84 1.15 -7.60
C ARG A 70 -15.14 1.55 -6.90
N GLY A 71 -15.55 2.81 -7.02
CA GLY A 71 -16.71 3.34 -6.28
C GLY A 71 -18.07 2.76 -6.69
N ASP A 72 -18.17 2.20 -7.89
CA ASP A 72 -19.42 1.65 -8.46
C ASP A 72 -19.64 0.17 -8.13
N THR A 73 -18.56 -0.62 -8.10
CA THR A 73 -18.58 -2.08 -7.98
C THR A 73 -18.00 -2.56 -6.65
N GLY A 74 -17.32 -1.68 -5.90
CA GLY A 74 -16.61 -2.03 -4.67
C GLY A 74 -15.39 -2.94 -4.89
N LEU A 75 -15.09 -3.33 -6.13
CA LEU A 75 -13.99 -4.22 -6.47
C LEU A 75 -12.64 -3.53 -6.22
N ALA A 76 -11.69 -4.27 -5.65
CA ALA A 76 -10.33 -3.78 -5.47
C ALA A 76 -9.63 -3.62 -6.82
N VAL A 77 -9.22 -2.40 -7.14
CA VAL A 77 -8.55 -2.03 -8.40
C VAL A 77 -7.03 -2.10 -8.22
N ARG A 78 -6.54 -1.76 -7.02
CA ARG A 78 -5.11 -1.78 -6.70
C ARG A 78 -4.88 -2.14 -5.24
N GLN A 79 -4.02 -3.11 -5.00
CA GLN A 79 -3.59 -3.51 -3.67
C GLN A 79 -2.07 -3.45 -3.60
N GLU A 80 -1.57 -2.59 -2.73
CA GLU A 80 -0.14 -2.37 -2.58
C GLU A 80 0.24 -2.32 -1.10
N ALA A 81 1.46 -2.75 -0.83
CA ALA A 81 2.08 -2.62 0.47
C ALA A 81 3.22 -1.60 0.38
N ARG A 82 3.27 -0.70 1.35
CA ARG A 82 4.45 0.13 1.62
C ARG A 82 5.40 -0.68 2.48
N VAL A 83 6.65 -0.82 2.05
CA VAL A 83 7.66 -1.63 2.76
C VAL A 83 8.96 -0.88 2.97
N SER A 84 9.62 -1.10 4.11
CA SER A 84 10.99 -0.67 4.37
C SER A 84 11.95 -1.86 4.27
N TRP A 85 13.02 -1.70 3.50
CA TRP A 85 13.98 -2.77 3.24
C TRP A 85 14.96 -2.93 4.40
N PHE A 86 15.20 -4.16 4.85
CA PHE A 86 16.27 -4.39 5.84
C PHE A 86 17.65 -4.14 5.22
N GLY A 87 18.58 -3.57 5.99
CA GLY A 87 19.90 -3.17 5.48
C GLY A 87 19.89 -2.05 4.44
N SER A 88 18.81 -1.28 4.31
CA SER A 88 18.70 -0.13 3.40
C SER A 88 17.76 0.95 3.99
N PRO A 89 18.01 2.25 3.78
CA PRO A 89 17.08 3.31 4.20
C PRO A 89 15.87 3.44 3.27
N THR A 90 15.85 2.69 2.17
CA THR A 90 14.84 2.83 1.13
C THR A 90 13.48 2.29 1.58
N THR A 91 12.42 2.96 1.14
CA THR A 91 11.03 2.51 1.25
C THR A 91 10.46 2.35 -0.17
N SER A 92 9.55 1.40 -0.36
CA SER A 92 8.93 1.17 -1.67
C SER A 92 7.45 0.81 -1.54
N PHE A 93 6.69 1.05 -2.59
CA PHE A 93 5.31 0.56 -2.74
C PHE A 93 5.33 -0.58 -3.73
N LEU A 94 4.85 -1.75 -3.30
CA LEU A 94 4.89 -2.97 -4.09
C LEU A 94 3.49 -3.59 -4.19
N PRO A 95 3.08 -4.06 -5.37
CA PRO A 95 1.91 -4.91 -5.51
C PRO A 95 2.04 -6.16 -4.62
N LEU A 96 0.94 -6.61 -4.03
CA LEU A 96 0.95 -7.79 -3.16
C LEU A 96 1.58 -9.06 -3.77
N PRO A 97 1.46 -9.35 -5.09
CA PRO A 97 2.14 -10.51 -5.70
C PRO A 97 3.67 -10.46 -5.64
N GLN A 98 4.26 -9.30 -5.37
CA GLN A 98 5.71 -9.14 -5.19
C GLN A 98 6.17 -9.41 -3.76
N LEU A 99 5.25 -9.76 -2.86
CA LEU A 99 5.53 -10.10 -1.48
C LEU A 99 5.38 -11.59 -1.24
N SER A 100 6.13 -12.11 -0.27
CA SER A 100 5.99 -13.48 0.21
C SER A 100 6.33 -13.56 1.70
N PRO A 101 5.62 -14.34 2.52
CA PRO A 101 5.85 -14.36 3.97
C PRO A 101 7.27 -14.85 4.33
N PHE A 102 7.96 -14.13 5.22
CA PHE A 102 9.40 -14.30 5.42
C PHE A 102 9.79 -15.68 5.97
N LEU A 103 9.16 -16.10 7.07
CA LEU A 103 9.51 -17.33 7.77
C LEU A 103 9.08 -18.56 6.97
N GLU A 104 7.86 -18.53 6.43
CA GLU A 104 7.22 -19.64 5.74
C GLU A 104 7.89 -19.96 4.40
N THR A 105 8.52 -18.97 3.76
CA THR A 105 9.22 -19.16 2.47
C THR A 105 10.73 -18.97 2.57
N PHE A 106 11.27 -18.93 3.79
CA PHE A 106 12.68 -18.65 4.04
C PHE A 106 13.61 -19.58 3.24
N GLN A 107 13.38 -20.89 3.27
CA GLN A 107 14.24 -21.86 2.58
C GLN A 107 14.23 -21.69 1.06
N SER A 108 13.10 -21.26 0.49
CA SER A 108 12.94 -21.06 -0.94
C SER A 108 13.59 -19.77 -1.43
N ARG A 109 13.54 -18.71 -0.62
CA ARG A 109 13.95 -17.36 -1.02
C ARG A 109 15.36 -16.99 -0.57
N PHE A 110 15.89 -17.67 0.46
CA PHE A 110 17.22 -17.41 0.98
C PHE A 110 18.31 -17.87 0.01
N ASP A 111 19.08 -16.91 -0.49
CA ASP A 111 20.27 -17.17 -1.31
C ASP A 111 21.50 -17.38 -0.43
N LYS A 112 21.84 -18.65 -0.21
CA LYS A 112 22.99 -19.07 0.62
C LYS A 112 24.34 -18.55 0.10
N LYS A 113 24.47 -18.32 -1.22
CA LYS A 113 25.72 -17.92 -1.87
C LYS A 113 26.01 -16.43 -1.69
N ARG A 114 24.98 -15.63 -1.43
CA ARG A 114 25.12 -14.19 -1.18
C ARG A 114 25.77 -13.90 0.18
N LYS A 115 26.58 -12.85 0.19
CA LYS A 115 27.36 -12.37 1.35
C LYS A 115 27.14 -10.86 1.55
N GLY A 116 27.80 -10.29 2.57
CA GLY A 116 27.83 -8.86 2.79
C GLY A 116 26.47 -8.28 3.22
N PRO A 117 26.02 -7.14 2.65
CA PRO A 117 24.78 -6.47 3.04
C PRO A 117 23.55 -7.38 3.05
N TYR A 118 23.47 -8.33 2.11
CA TYR A 118 22.37 -9.29 2.06
C TYR A 118 22.25 -10.11 3.34
N ARG A 119 23.35 -10.69 3.83
CA ARG A 119 23.30 -11.51 5.05
C ARG A 119 22.99 -10.68 6.31
N ARG A 120 23.46 -9.44 6.35
CA ARG A 120 23.11 -8.50 7.44
C ARG A 120 21.60 -8.23 7.45
N ALA A 121 21.04 -7.89 6.29
CA ALA A 121 19.60 -7.69 6.14
C ALA A 121 18.79 -8.94 6.54
N ILE A 122 19.25 -10.14 6.19
CA ILE A 122 18.62 -11.40 6.60
C ILE A 122 18.66 -11.61 8.12
N ALA A 123 19.79 -11.33 8.77
CA ALA A 123 19.94 -11.47 10.22
C ALA A 123 19.06 -10.47 10.99
N GLU A 124 19.01 -9.22 10.53
CA GLU A 124 18.12 -8.19 11.08
C GLU A 124 16.66 -8.58 10.92
N ALA A 125 16.26 -9.04 9.73
CA ALA A 125 14.90 -9.48 9.44
C ALA A 125 14.48 -10.69 10.29
N ALA A 126 15.38 -11.68 10.45
CA ALA A 126 15.13 -12.84 11.30
C ALA A 126 14.99 -12.46 12.78
N SER A 127 15.76 -11.49 13.25
CA SER A 127 15.64 -10.97 14.62
C SER A 127 14.31 -10.24 14.81
N ALA A 128 13.93 -9.40 13.85
CA ALA A 128 12.65 -8.70 13.85
C ALA A 128 11.45 -9.64 13.79
N ALA A 129 11.52 -10.69 12.96
CA ALA A 129 10.44 -11.66 12.82
C ALA A 129 10.18 -12.45 14.12
N LYS A 130 11.24 -12.74 14.89
CA LYS A 130 11.11 -13.41 16.20
C LYS A 130 10.40 -12.55 17.25
N GLN A 131 10.53 -11.23 17.16
CA GLN A 131 9.88 -10.31 18.09
C GLN A 131 8.42 -10.04 17.74
N LEU A 132 7.96 -10.46 16.56
CA LEU A 132 6.61 -10.24 16.08
C LEU A 132 5.68 -11.38 16.51
N THR A 133 5.45 -11.51 17.81
CA THR A 133 4.50 -12.50 18.35
C THR A 133 3.06 -12.13 17.94
N PRO A 134 2.10 -13.07 18.00
CA PRO A 134 0.70 -12.78 17.70
C PRO A 134 0.14 -11.59 18.51
N GLU A 135 0.58 -11.42 19.75
CA GLU A 135 0.19 -10.32 20.63
C GLU A 135 0.73 -8.98 20.11
N VAL A 136 2.01 -8.94 19.73
CA VAL A 136 2.62 -7.74 19.13
C VAL A 136 1.95 -7.39 17.81
N ARG A 137 1.65 -8.40 16.98
CA ARG A 137 0.90 -8.23 15.74
C ARG A 137 -0.48 -7.64 16.01
N ALA A 138 -1.22 -8.18 16.98
CA ALA A 138 -2.54 -7.67 17.34
C ALA A 138 -2.48 -6.19 17.74
N LEU A 139 -1.53 -5.82 18.61
CA LEU A 139 -1.33 -4.42 19.02
C LEU A 139 -1.03 -3.49 17.84
N LEU A 140 -0.17 -3.89 16.91
CA LEU A 140 0.15 -3.07 15.73
C LEU A 140 -1.05 -2.88 14.79
N THR A 141 -1.95 -3.86 14.73
CA THR A 141 -3.18 -3.74 13.93
C THR A 141 -4.30 -2.95 14.60
N GLN A 142 -4.20 -2.65 15.92
CA GLN A 142 -5.26 -1.99 16.70
C GLN A 142 -5.28 -0.46 16.59
N PHE A 143 -4.19 0.17 16.13
CA PHE A 143 -4.06 1.64 16.08
C PHE A 143 -4.33 2.24 14.69
N GLU A 144 -4.81 1.45 13.74
CA GLU A 144 -5.25 1.95 12.44
C GLU A 144 -6.77 2.20 12.51
N THR A 145 -7.16 3.44 12.81
CA THR A 145 -8.54 3.94 12.76
C THR A 145 -8.64 5.11 11.82
#